data_AF-A0A4Y2KL50-F1
#
_entry.id   AF-A0A4Y2KL50-F1
#
_cell.length_a   1.000
_cell.length_b   1.000
_cell.length_c   1.000
_cell.angle_alpha   90.00
_cell.angle_beta   90.00
_cell.angle_gamma   90.00
#
_symmetry.space_group_name_H-M   'P 1'
#
loop_
_entity.id
_entity.type
_entity.pdbx_description
1 polymer ?
#
loop_
_entity_poly.entity_id
_entity_poly.type
_entity_poly.pdbx_seq_one_letter_code
_entity_poly.pdbx_strand_id
1 'polypeptide(L)'
;MKIWTSEHTFQHPWETVTQAAWRKYPNPMNPAVEAIDIVDRKVSNGVLQTHRLISSQWGLPGWASRLLGADKTCYASEHSEVNPQKKVMTLLTKNLTFCNEVSVVEKLTYSPHPSKVDCTLLKQEAVVTIKNVPLSSYIEDYLTGIISSNANKGRQAMEWVIGKINNEVQELTQKTVKGMDEFTVTAKKGISVVEDLTTSAKKGMNEFNHFAEESLPNLHFEK
;
A
#
# COMPACT_ATOMS: atom_id res chain seq x y z
N MET A 1 3.26 30.91 -18.18
CA MET A 1 3.74 29.93 -17.17
C MET A 1 2.89 30.13 -15.93
N LYS A 2 2.19 29.09 -15.48
CA LYS A 2 1.43 29.10 -14.23
C LYS A 2 1.96 28.07 -13.26
N ILE A 3 2.02 28.46 -11.99
CA ILE A 3 2.41 27.59 -10.88
C ILE A 3 1.16 27.40 -10.02
N TRP A 4 0.85 26.15 -9.71
CA TRP A 4 -0.20 25.78 -8.77
C TRP A 4 0.42 24.98 -7.65
N THR A 5 0.08 25.32 -6.41
CA THR A 5 0.57 24.62 -5.22
C THR A 5 -0.60 24.26 -4.32
N SER A 6 -0.49 23.12 -3.63
CA SER A 6 -1.48 22.70 -2.66
C SER A 6 -0.86 21.82 -1.61
N GLU A 7 -1.32 21.98 -0.37
CA GLU A 7 -0.96 21.12 0.74
C GLU A 7 -2.19 20.37 1.25
N HIS A 8 -1.99 19.14 1.70
CA HIS A 8 -3.03 18.31 2.28
C HIS A 8 -2.44 17.43 3.38
N THR A 9 -3.20 17.19 4.45
CA THR A 9 -2.79 16.29 5.53
C THR A 9 -3.65 15.04 5.51
N PHE A 10 -3.03 13.89 5.28
CA PHE A 10 -3.64 12.59 5.49
C PHE A 10 -3.53 12.22 6.97
N GLN A 11 -4.64 11.78 7.57
CA GLN A 11 -4.69 11.31 8.96
C GLN A 11 -4.25 9.84 9.08
N HIS A 12 -3.15 9.51 8.41
CA HIS A 12 -2.60 8.16 8.34
C HIS A 12 -1.07 8.20 8.40
N PRO A 13 -0.41 7.16 8.96
CA PRO A 13 1.04 7.05 8.98
C PRO A 13 1.66 7.09 7.59
N TRP A 14 2.90 7.57 7.51
CA TRP A 14 3.62 7.73 6.24
C TRP A 14 3.79 6.41 5.50
N GLU A 15 3.98 5.32 6.22
CA GLU A 15 4.12 3.96 5.68
C GLU A 15 2.86 3.54 4.94
N THR A 16 1.69 3.72 5.55
CA THR A 16 0.37 3.41 4.97
C THR A 16 0.09 4.29 3.75
N VAL A 17 0.36 5.59 3.84
CA VAL A 17 0.15 6.52 2.72
C VAL A 17 1.08 6.20 1.56
N THR A 18 2.35 5.89 1.83
CA THR A 18 3.32 5.50 0.80
C THR A 18 2.88 4.21 0.10
N GLN A 19 2.42 3.21 0.86
CA GLN A 19 1.90 1.97 0.29
C GLN A 19 0.65 2.22 -0.58
N ALA A 20 -0.27 3.07 -0.11
CA ALA A 20 -1.44 3.46 -0.86
C ALA A 20 -1.09 4.21 -2.15
N ALA A 21 -0.05 5.05 -2.13
CA ALA A 21 0.40 5.79 -3.32
C ALA A 21 0.86 4.85 -4.45
N TRP A 22 1.50 3.73 -4.10
CA TRP A 22 1.87 2.69 -5.07
C TRP A 22 0.67 1.92 -5.64
N ARG A 23 -0.38 1.76 -4.82
CA ARG A 23 -1.61 1.02 -5.15
C ARG A 23 -2.76 1.92 -5.60
N LYS A 24 -2.48 3.21 -5.86
CA LYS A 24 -3.48 4.24 -6.15
C LYS A 24 -4.36 3.88 -7.35
N TYR A 25 -3.83 3.15 -8.31
CA TYR A 25 -4.56 2.77 -9.52
C TYR A 25 -4.67 1.25 -9.66
N PRO A 26 -5.78 0.75 -10.22
CA PRO A 26 -6.97 1.50 -10.64
C PRO A 26 -7.82 1.99 -9.44
N ASN A 27 -8.56 3.09 -9.62
CA ASN A 27 -9.52 3.60 -8.64
C ASN A 27 -10.75 4.24 -9.32
N PRO A 28 -11.92 4.28 -8.67
CA PRO A 28 -13.15 4.82 -9.27
C PRO A 28 -13.15 6.33 -9.48
N MET A 29 -12.27 7.08 -8.80
CA MET A 29 -12.27 8.56 -8.85
C MET A 29 -11.59 9.11 -10.10
N ASN A 30 -10.58 8.39 -10.61
CA ASN A 30 -9.79 8.75 -11.79
C ASN A 30 -9.80 7.62 -12.82
N PRO A 31 -10.93 7.38 -13.52
CA PRO A 31 -11.03 6.35 -14.55
C PRO A 31 -10.23 6.68 -15.82
N ALA A 32 -9.77 7.93 -15.96
CA ALA A 32 -9.00 8.39 -17.11
C ALA A 32 -7.58 7.81 -17.17
N VAL A 33 -7.06 7.24 -16.08
CA VAL A 33 -5.75 6.56 -16.08
C VAL A 33 -5.97 5.11 -16.50
N GLU A 34 -5.49 4.75 -17.67
CA GLU A 34 -5.77 3.46 -18.31
C GLU A 34 -4.76 2.40 -17.90
N ALA A 35 -3.47 2.73 -17.97
CA ALA A 35 -2.39 1.81 -17.60
C ALA A 35 -1.20 2.54 -16.98
N ILE A 36 -0.50 1.82 -16.10
CA ILE A 36 0.74 2.25 -15.46
C ILE A 36 1.72 1.10 -15.50
N ASP A 37 2.84 1.31 -16.18
CA ASP A 37 3.90 0.33 -16.30
C ASP A 37 5.17 0.82 -15.61
N ILE A 38 5.92 -0.10 -15.00
CA ILE A 38 7.23 0.19 -14.42
C ILE A 38 8.27 -0.04 -15.51
N VAL A 39 8.97 1.02 -15.90
CA VAL A 39 10.02 0.99 -16.93
C VAL A 39 11.34 0.57 -16.30
N ASP A 40 11.67 1.13 -15.14
CA ASP A 40 12.88 0.79 -14.38
C ASP A 40 12.60 0.91 -12.88
N ARG A 41 13.27 0.08 -12.09
CA ARG A 41 13.24 0.14 -10.63
C ARG A 41 14.54 -0.36 -10.06
N LYS A 42 15.16 0.48 -9.23
CA LYS A 42 16.42 0.16 -8.56
C LYS A 42 16.46 0.74 -7.17
N VAL A 43 17.31 0.15 -6.34
CA VAL A 43 17.65 0.71 -5.03
C VAL A 43 19.07 1.24 -5.10
N SER A 44 19.25 2.53 -4.79
CA SER A 44 20.56 3.18 -4.77
C SER A 44 20.73 3.89 -3.43
N ASN A 45 21.79 3.55 -2.68
CA ASN A 45 22.07 4.12 -1.35
C ASN A 45 20.87 4.04 -0.37
N GLY A 46 20.14 2.93 -0.39
CA GLY A 46 18.95 2.73 0.45
C GLY A 46 17.70 3.52 0.03
N VAL A 47 17.75 4.23 -1.11
CA VAL A 47 16.61 4.93 -1.71
C VAL A 47 16.06 4.10 -2.86
N LEU A 48 14.76 3.81 -2.82
CA LEU A 48 14.06 3.15 -3.92
C LEU A 48 13.73 4.18 -4.99
N GLN A 49 14.32 4.02 -6.18
CA GLN A 49 14.03 4.82 -7.35
C GLN A 49 13.18 3.99 -8.32
N THR A 50 12.07 4.55 -8.78
CA THR A 50 11.22 3.91 -9.79
C THR A 50 10.86 4.89 -10.88
N HIS A 51 11.00 4.45 -12.13
CA HIS A 51 10.48 5.10 -13.31
C HIS A 51 9.22 4.39 -13.78
N ARG A 52 8.11 5.13 -13.90
CA ARG A 52 6.84 4.63 -14.41
C ARG A 52 6.43 5.38 -15.67
N LEU A 53 5.82 4.65 -16.61
CA LEU A 53 5.09 5.20 -17.74
C LEU A 53 3.60 5.13 -17.43
N ILE A 54 2.92 6.25 -17.55
CA ILE A 54 1.49 6.39 -17.28
C ILE A 54 0.80 6.72 -18.60
N SER A 55 -0.21 5.94 -18.96
CA SER A 55 -1.13 6.24 -20.06
C SER A 55 -2.46 6.74 -19.50
N SER A 56 -2.97 7.81 -20.08
CA SER A 56 -4.22 8.41 -19.65
C SER A 56 -4.96 9.06 -20.80
N GLN A 57 -6.29 9.01 -20.77
CA GLN A 57 -7.11 9.76 -21.69
C GLN A 57 -7.28 11.19 -21.20
N TRP A 58 -6.68 12.14 -21.91
CA TRP A 58 -6.85 13.57 -21.64
C TRP A 58 -7.78 14.19 -22.67
N GLY A 59 -8.81 14.89 -22.19
CA GLY A 59 -9.65 15.72 -23.03
C GLY A 59 -9.08 17.13 -23.13
N LEU A 60 -8.49 17.48 -24.27
CA LEU A 60 -8.31 18.88 -24.63
C LEU A 60 -9.62 19.42 -25.23
N PRO A 61 -9.90 20.73 -25.12
CA PRO A 61 -11.01 21.34 -25.85
C PRO A 61 -10.91 21.01 -27.34
N GLY A 62 -12.04 20.76 -28.01
CA GLY A 62 -12.06 20.22 -29.38
C GLY A 62 -11.31 21.06 -30.43
N TRP A 63 -11.14 22.36 -30.20
CA TRP A 63 -10.33 23.22 -31.06
C TRP A 63 -8.82 23.00 -30.83
N ALA A 64 -8.40 22.80 -29.58
CA ALA A 64 -7.01 22.59 -29.21
C ALA A 64 -6.54 21.19 -29.61
N SER A 65 -7.39 20.17 -29.49
CA SER A 65 -7.07 18.82 -29.97
C SER A 65 -6.88 18.77 -31.49
N ARG A 66 -7.71 19.49 -32.26
CA ARG A 66 -7.56 19.61 -33.72
C ARG A 66 -6.28 20.34 -34.13
N LEU A 67 -5.91 21.39 -33.41
CA LEU A 67 -4.71 22.16 -33.69
C LEU A 67 -3.42 21.38 -33.34
N LEU A 68 -3.45 20.64 -32.23
CA LEU A 68 -2.29 19.89 -31.73
C LEU A 68 -2.18 18.48 -32.34
N GLY A 69 -3.10 18.11 -33.25
CA GLY A 69 -3.14 16.76 -33.83
C GLY A 69 -3.31 15.67 -32.77
N ALA A 70 -4.04 15.97 -31.69
CA ALA A 70 -3.97 15.18 -30.49
C ALA A 70 -4.75 13.86 -30.61
N ASP A 71 -4.04 12.75 -30.46
CA ASP A 71 -4.66 11.46 -30.16
C ASP A 71 -5.26 11.48 -28.75
N LYS A 72 -6.27 10.63 -28.51
CA LYS A 72 -6.98 10.59 -27.21
C LYS A 72 -6.09 10.16 -26.05
N THR A 73 -5.01 9.42 -26.33
CA THR A 73 -4.13 8.85 -25.31
C THR A 73 -2.88 9.72 -25.11
N CYS A 74 -2.69 10.16 -23.88
CA CYS A 74 -1.53 10.92 -23.44
C CYS A 74 -0.64 10.06 -22.55
N TYR A 75 0.67 10.19 -22.77
CA TYR A 75 1.69 9.52 -21.98
C TYR A 75 2.37 10.51 -21.03
N ALA A 76 2.66 10.06 -19.82
CA ALA A 76 3.46 10.77 -18.85
C ALA A 76 4.55 9.87 -18.26
N SER A 77 5.71 10.44 -18.04
CA SER A 77 6.82 9.80 -17.36
C SER A 77 6.83 10.26 -15.91
N GLU A 78 6.82 9.32 -14.98
CA GLU A 78 6.91 9.60 -13.55
C GLU A 78 8.17 8.98 -12.96
N HIS A 79 8.99 9.81 -12.31
CA HIS A 79 10.13 9.37 -11.53
C HIS A 79 9.81 9.55 -10.06
N SER A 80 9.97 8.48 -9.29
CA SER A 80 9.69 8.48 -7.87
C SER A 80 10.88 8.01 -7.07
N GLU A 81 11.07 8.62 -5.90
CA GLU A 81 12.11 8.30 -4.95
C GLU A 81 11.50 8.11 -3.57
N VAL A 82 11.75 6.95 -2.96
CA VAL A 82 11.30 6.64 -1.60
C VAL A 82 12.53 6.44 -0.73
N ASN A 83 12.74 7.36 0.22
CA ASN A 83 13.78 7.26 1.23
C ASN A 83 13.15 6.83 2.56
N PRO A 84 13.32 5.57 2.99
CA PRO A 84 12.73 5.06 4.23
C PRO A 84 13.42 5.62 5.47
N GLN A 85 14.71 5.97 5.41
CA GLN A 85 15.42 6.56 6.56
C GLN A 85 14.91 7.96 6.88
N LYS A 86 14.65 8.78 5.86
CA LYS A 86 14.09 10.12 6.01
C LYS A 86 12.57 10.13 6.08
N LYS A 87 11.91 8.98 5.82
CA LYS A 87 10.46 8.87 5.61
C LYS A 87 9.94 9.92 4.62
N VAL A 88 10.55 9.99 3.44
CA VAL A 88 10.12 10.90 2.38
C VAL A 88 9.91 10.13 1.09
N MET A 89 8.75 10.34 0.47
CA MET A 89 8.45 9.88 -0.88
C MET A 89 8.26 11.10 -1.78
N THR A 90 9.04 11.20 -2.84
CA THR A 90 8.89 12.25 -3.87
C THR A 90 8.47 11.60 -5.17
N LEU A 91 7.51 12.19 -5.88
CA LEU A 91 7.14 11.81 -7.24
C LEU A 91 7.23 13.03 -8.13
N LEU A 92 7.85 12.88 -9.28
CA LEU A 92 7.99 13.90 -10.31
C LEU A 92 7.41 13.35 -11.61
N THR A 93 6.28 13.89 -12.02
CA THR A 93 5.56 13.49 -13.23
C THR A 93 5.69 14.58 -14.28
N LYS A 94 6.04 14.18 -15.50
CA LYS A 94 6.12 15.06 -16.66
C LYS A 94 5.40 14.41 -17.84
N ASN A 95 4.57 15.18 -18.55
CA ASN A 95 3.95 14.69 -19.78
C ASN A 95 5.01 14.48 -20.88
N LEU A 96 4.85 13.40 -21.65
CA LEU A 96 5.66 13.10 -22.84
C LEU A 96 4.93 13.55 -24.10
N THR A 97 3.63 13.26 -24.21
CA THR A 97 2.80 13.71 -25.33
C THR A 97 2.57 15.23 -25.24
N PHE A 98 2.67 15.93 -26.37
CA PHE A 98 2.53 17.39 -26.50
C PHE A 98 3.52 18.23 -25.68
N CYS A 99 4.63 17.65 -25.22
CA CYS A 99 5.56 18.35 -24.31
C CYS A 99 6.27 19.57 -24.94
N ASN A 100 6.28 19.67 -26.27
CA ASN A 100 6.85 20.82 -26.99
C ASN A 100 5.95 22.06 -26.89
N GLU A 101 4.63 21.85 -26.97
CA GLU A 101 3.62 22.90 -26.96
C GLU A 101 3.07 23.15 -25.55
N VAL A 102 2.81 22.08 -24.80
CA VAL A 102 2.23 22.09 -23.46
C VAL A 102 3.07 21.20 -22.55
N SER A 103 3.89 21.79 -21.69
CA SER A 103 4.65 21.06 -20.67
C SER A 103 3.98 21.23 -19.31
N VAL A 104 3.56 20.12 -18.72
CA VAL A 104 3.05 20.01 -17.35
C VAL A 104 4.04 19.17 -16.55
N VAL A 105 4.58 19.78 -15.50
CA VAL A 105 5.44 19.10 -14.53
C VAL A 105 4.75 19.15 -13.18
N GLU A 106 4.45 18.00 -12.59
CA GLU A 106 3.87 17.88 -11.26
C GLU A 106 4.89 17.22 -10.32
N LYS A 107 5.08 17.79 -9.14
CA LYS A 107 5.89 17.26 -8.07
C LYS A 107 5.02 17.04 -6.84
N LEU A 108 5.02 15.83 -6.32
CA LEU A 108 4.37 15.46 -5.08
C LEU A 108 5.42 15.05 -4.07
N THR A 109 5.30 15.51 -2.83
CA THR A 109 6.18 15.12 -1.73
C THR A 109 5.31 14.70 -0.55
N TYR A 110 5.51 13.46 -0.10
CA TYR A 110 4.88 12.88 1.09
C TYR A 110 5.93 12.75 2.20
N SER A 111 5.66 13.35 3.35
CA SER A 111 6.51 13.27 4.54
C SER A 111 5.65 13.22 5.81
N PRO A 112 6.15 12.66 6.93
CA PRO A 112 5.51 12.83 8.23
C PRO A 112 5.17 14.29 8.51
N HIS A 113 4.01 14.53 9.11
CA HIS A 113 3.59 15.87 9.48
C HIS A 113 4.47 16.36 10.65
N PRO A 114 5.05 17.58 10.58
CA PRO A 114 6.03 18.03 11.57
C PRO A 114 5.46 18.19 12.98
N SER A 115 4.16 18.49 13.09
CA SER A 115 3.49 18.75 14.38
C SER A 115 2.44 17.72 14.79
N LYS A 116 2.07 16.78 13.92
CA LYS A 116 0.97 15.84 14.16
C LYS A 116 1.52 14.43 14.07
N VAL A 117 1.41 13.69 15.17
CA VAL A 117 1.82 12.29 15.23
C VAL A 117 0.94 11.47 14.27
N ASP A 118 1.55 10.47 13.63
CA ASP A 118 0.89 9.52 12.72
C ASP A 118 0.07 10.15 11.59
N CYS A 119 0.43 11.38 11.19
CA CYS A 119 -0.15 12.06 10.04
C CYS A 119 0.91 12.24 8.95
N THR A 120 0.47 12.27 7.70
CA THR A 120 1.33 12.49 6.55
C THR A 120 0.96 13.79 5.86
N LEU A 121 1.95 14.67 5.69
CA LEU A 121 1.82 15.89 4.89
C LEU A 121 2.13 15.57 3.43
N LEU A 122 1.18 15.89 2.55
CA LEU A 122 1.34 15.92 1.11
C LEU A 122 1.51 17.37 0.66
N LYS A 123 2.61 17.64 -0.03
CA LYS A 123 2.83 18.87 -0.79
C LYS A 123 2.76 18.56 -2.28
N GLN A 124 1.94 19.30 -3.01
CA GLN A 124 1.79 19.18 -4.45
C GLN A 124 2.15 20.51 -5.10
N GLU A 125 2.98 20.44 -6.14
CA GLU A 125 3.42 21.59 -6.93
C GLU A 125 3.27 21.22 -8.40
N ALA A 126 2.61 22.06 -9.19
CA ALA A 126 2.45 21.84 -10.62
C ALA A 126 2.87 23.10 -11.38
N VAL A 127 3.65 22.92 -12.43
CA VAL A 127 4.08 23.98 -13.34
C VAL A 127 3.55 23.68 -14.72
N VAL A 128 2.74 24.60 -15.24
CA VAL A 128 2.19 24.53 -16.60
C VAL A 128 2.88 25.59 -17.46
N THR A 129 3.49 25.13 -18.55
CA THR A 129 4.17 25.97 -19.53
C THR A 129 3.57 25.71 -20.90
N ILE A 130 3.10 26.77 -21.56
CA ILE A 130 2.55 26.71 -22.91
C ILE A 130 3.42 27.53 -23.84
N LYS A 131 3.77 26.97 -24.99
CA LYS A 131 4.61 27.61 -26.02
C LYS A 131 3.97 27.39 -27.39
N ASN A 132 4.09 28.39 -28.26
CA ASN A 132 3.70 28.28 -29.68
C ASN A 132 2.21 27.95 -29.92
N VAL A 133 1.32 28.21 -28.96
CA VAL A 133 -0.13 28.00 -29.11
C VAL A 133 -0.87 29.32 -28.88
N PRO A 134 -1.79 29.73 -29.78
CA PRO A 134 -2.64 30.89 -29.56
C PRO A 134 -3.59 30.64 -28.38
N LEU A 135 -4.06 31.73 -27.72
CA LEU A 135 -4.91 31.64 -26.53
C LEU A 135 -4.26 30.88 -25.36
N SER A 136 -2.94 30.99 -25.22
CA SER A 136 -2.16 30.33 -24.15
C SER A 136 -2.75 30.54 -22.77
N SER A 137 -3.22 31.74 -22.41
CA SER A 137 -3.87 32.02 -21.12
C SER A 137 -5.11 31.15 -20.88
N TYR A 138 -5.96 30.97 -21.90
CA TYR A 138 -7.17 30.15 -21.77
C TYR A 138 -6.83 28.68 -21.54
N ILE A 139 -5.83 28.15 -22.26
CA ILE A 139 -5.37 26.77 -22.06
C ILE A 139 -4.69 26.64 -20.69
N GLU A 140 -3.89 27.62 -20.25
CA GLU A 140 -3.28 27.64 -18.92
C GLU A 140 -4.36 27.58 -17.82
N ASP A 141 -5.43 28.37 -17.94
CA ASP A 141 -6.57 28.35 -17.02
C ASP A 141 -7.30 27.01 -17.03
N TYR A 142 -7.56 26.48 -18.22
CA TYR A 142 -8.21 25.18 -18.40
C TYR A 142 -7.40 24.05 -17.75
N LEU A 143 -6.10 23.97 -18.02
CA LEU A 143 -5.21 22.96 -17.45
C LEU A 143 -5.05 23.12 -15.94
N THR A 144 -4.96 24.35 -15.45
CA THR A 144 -4.91 24.61 -13.99
C THR A 144 -6.18 24.14 -13.31
N GLY A 145 -7.35 24.35 -13.94
CA GLY A 145 -8.63 23.83 -13.45
C GLY A 145 -8.67 22.29 -13.38
N ILE A 146 -8.14 21.61 -14.41
CA ILE A 146 -8.04 20.15 -14.42
C ILE A 146 -7.08 19.66 -13.33
N ILE A 147 -5.91 20.28 -13.17
CA ILE A 147 -4.93 19.90 -12.14
C ILE A 147 -5.56 20.02 -10.75
N SER A 148 -6.26 21.13 -10.47
CA SER A 148 -6.98 21.32 -9.21
C SER A 148 -8.05 20.24 -8.97
N SER A 149 -8.85 19.91 -10.00
CA SER A 149 -9.84 18.83 -9.92
C SER A 149 -9.19 17.46 -9.68
N ASN A 150 -8.09 17.17 -10.39
CA ASN A 150 -7.35 15.92 -10.28
C ASN A 150 -6.67 15.76 -8.92
N ALA A 151 -6.22 16.85 -8.30
CA ALA A 151 -5.68 16.82 -6.95
C ALA A 151 -6.76 16.38 -5.93
N ASN A 152 -7.98 16.93 -6.03
CA ASN A 152 -9.09 16.54 -5.16
C ASN A 152 -9.51 15.07 -5.38
N LYS A 153 -9.60 14.62 -6.64
CA LYS A 153 -9.85 13.20 -6.95
C LYS A 153 -8.72 12.31 -6.46
N GLY A 154 -7.48 12.77 -6.57
CA GLY A 154 -6.29 12.08 -6.08
C GLY A 154 -6.33 11.82 -4.59
N ARG A 155 -6.80 12.80 -3.79
CA ARG A 155 -6.97 12.65 -2.33
C ARG A 155 -8.04 11.62 -1.99
N GLN A 156 -9.19 11.69 -2.64
CA GLN A 156 -10.28 10.72 -2.45
C GLN A 156 -9.86 9.29 -2.83
N ALA A 157 -9.12 9.15 -3.94
CA ALA A 157 -8.57 7.86 -4.36
C ALA A 157 -7.61 7.28 -3.31
N MET A 158 -6.75 8.12 -2.72
CA MET A 158 -5.83 7.70 -1.68
C MET A 158 -6.58 7.20 -0.44
N GLU A 159 -7.57 7.93 0.06
CA GLU A 159 -8.39 7.50 1.21
C GLU A 159 -9.12 6.18 0.92
N TRP A 160 -9.64 6.02 -0.29
CA TRP A 160 -10.27 4.76 -0.71
C TRP A 160 -9.30 3.57 -0.71
N VAL A 161 -8.08 3.75 -1.23
CA VAL A 161 -7.05 2.71 -1.23
C VAL A 161 -6.57 2.40 0.18
N ILE A 162 -6.40 3.41 1.04
CA ILE A 162 -6.04 3.22 2.45
C ILE A 162 -7.10 2.39 3.17
N GLY A 163 -8.38 2.69 2.97
CA GLY A 163 -9.48 1.89 3.51
C GLY A 163 -9.40 0.43 3.08
N LYS A 164 -9.09 0.18 1.80
CA LYS A 164 -8.89 -1.18 1.29
C LYS A 164 -7.70 -1.90 1.95
N ILE A 165 -6.57 -1.23 2.09
CA ILE A 165 -5.38 -1.78 2.76
C ILE A 165 -5.71 -2.14 4.22
N ASN A 166 -6.41 -1.26 4.94
CA ASN A 166 -6.79 -1.51 6.33
C ASN A 166 -7.70 -2.73 6.47
N ASN A 167 -8.66 -2.90 5.56
CA ASN A 167 -9.52 -4.09 5.53
C ASN A 167 -8.71 -5.37 5.28
N GLU A 168 -7.77 -5.35 4.33
CA GLU A 168 -6.89 -6.50 4.05
C GLU A 168 -6.06 -6.90 5.29
N VAL A 169 -5.53 -5.91 6.02
CA VAL A 169 -4.78 -6.15 7.27
C VAL A 169 -5.68 -6.74 8.37
N GLN A 170 -6.91 -6.24 8.51
CA GLN A 170 -7.87 -6.77 9.49
C GLN A 170 -8.25 -8.22 9.18
N GLU A 171 -8.52 -8.55 7.91
CA GLU A 171 -8.84 -9.91 7.49
C GLU A 171 -7.67 -10.88 7.76
N LEU A 172 -6.43 -10.47 7.46
CA LEU A 172 -5.24 -11.26 7.75
C LEU A 172 -5.06 -11.49 9.25
N THR A 173 -5.29 -10.46 10.06
CA THR A 173 -5.23 -10.55 11.52
C THR A 173 -6.27 -11.53 12.04
N GLN A 174 -7.52 -11.45 11.57
CA GLN A 174 -8.59 -12.37 11.97
C GLN A 174 -8.29 -13.81 11.58
N LYS A 175 -7.77 -14.06 10.38
CA LYS A 175 -7.36 -15.41 9.94
C LYS A 175 -6.25 -15.98 10.81
N THR A 176 -5.27 -15.15 11.17
CA THR A 176 -4.15 -15.56 12.02
C THR A 176 -4.61 -15.89 13.44
N VAL A 177 -5.49 -15.07 14.02
CA VAL A 177 -6.08 -15.34 15.35
C VAL A 177 -6.85 -16.65 15.34
N LYS A 178 -7.71 -16.88 14.33
CA LYS A 178 -8.46 -18.14 14.20
C LYS A 178 -7.54 -19.36 14.06
N GLY A 179 -6.49 -19.26 13.24
CA GLY A 179 -5.51 -20.35 13.10
C GLY A 179 -4.76 -20.64 14.41
N MET A 180 -4.45 -19.61 15.19
CA MET A 180 -3.83 -19.77 16.52
C MET A 180 -4.78 -20.42 17.52
N ASP A 181 -6.07 -20.06 17.49
CA ASP A 181 -7.10 -20.68 18.32
C ASP A 181 -7.29 -22.16 17.97
N GLU A 182 -7.34 -22.50 16.68
CA GLU A 182 -7.39 -23.91 16.24
C GLU A 182 -6.14 -24.70 16.65
N PHE A 183 -4.97 -24.09 16.51
CA PHE A 183 -3.71 -24.71 16.93
C PHE A 183 -3.68 -24.95 18.44
N THR A 184 -4.08 -23.97 19.25
CA THR A 184 -4.11 -24.10 20.72
C THR A 184 -5.15 -25.11 21.19
N VAL A 185 -6.32 -25.19 20.55
CA VAL A 185 -7.33 -26.23 20.83
C VAL A 185 -6.78 -27.62 20.50
N THR A 186 -6.09 -27.76 19.37
CA THR A 186 -5.46 -29.03 18.97
C THR A 186 -4.35 -29.43 19.93
N ALA A 187 -3.50 -28.50 20.34
CA ALA A 187 -2.45 -28.73 21.33
C ALA A 187 -3.04 -29.16 22.69
N LYS A 188 -4.11 -28.51 23.16
CA LYS A 188 -4.81 -28.90 24.40
C LYS A 188 -5.39 -30.32 24.34
N LYS A 189 -6.01 -30.69 23.22
CA LYS A 189 -6.47 -32.09 23.01
C LYS A 189 -5.32 -33.09 22.99
N GLY A 190 -4.20 -32.74 22.35
CA GLY A 190 -3.00 -33.59 22.37
C GLY A 190 -2.46 -33.80 23.77
N ILE A 191 -2.38 -32.72 24.57
CA ILE A 191 -1.94 -32.78 25.97
C ILE A 191 -2.87 -33.66 26.81
N SER A 192 -4.20 -33.49 26.69
CA SER A 192 -5.15 -34.30 27.47
C SER A 192 -5.03 -35.79 27.15
N VAL A 193 -4.83 -36.15 25.88
CA VAL A 193 -4.64 -37.56 25.47
C VAL A 193 -3.37 -38.16 26.10
N VAL A 194 -2.27 -37.38 26.16
CA VAL A 194 -1.04 -37.84 26.81
C VAL A 194 -1.23 -38.01 28.33
N GLU A 195 -2.01 -37.12 28.94
CA GLU A 195 -2.35 -37.15 30.36
C GLU A 195 -3.22 -38.38 30.72
N ASP A 196 -4.20 -38.70 29.87
CA ASP A 196 -5.05 -39.89 30.01
C ASP A 196 -4.23 -41.20 29.89
N LEU A 197 -3.29 -41.24 28.93
CA LEU A 197 -2.38 -42.37 28.73
C LEU A 197 -1.44 -42.59 29.92
N THR A 198 -0.86 -41.51 30.44
CA THR A 198 0.02 -41.60 31.62
C THR A 198 -0.74 -42.01 32.88
N THR A 199 -1.97 -41.55 33.04
CA THR A 199 -2.83 -41.96 34.16
C THR A 199 -3.22 -43.44 34.07
N SER A 200 -3.57 -43.91 32.87
CA SER A 200 -3.85 -45.33 32.62
C SER A 200 -2.63 -46.22 32.86
N ALA A 201 -1.45 -45.81 32.40
CA ALA A 201 -0.20 -46.53 32.63
C ALA A 201 0.17 -46.62 34.13
N LYS A 202 0.01 -45.52 34.89
CA LYS A 202 0.20 -45.53 36.34
C LYS A 202 -0.76 -46.49 37.04
N LYS A 203 -2.03 -46.51 36.62
CA LYS A 203 -3.03 -47.43 37.18
C LYS A 203 -2.66 -48.89 36.92
N GLY A 204 -2.29 -49.23 35.68
CA GLY A 204 -1.83 -50.57 35.32
C GLY A 204 -0.58 -51.00 36.10
N MET A 205 0.38 -50.10 36.31
CA MET A 205 1.59 -50.37 37.12
C MET A 205 1.24 -50.66 38.58
N ASN A 206 0.28 -49.92 39.15
CA ASN A 206 -0.18 -50.14 40.52
C ASN A 206 -0.94 -51.48 40.66
N GLU A 207 -1.77 -51.83 39.69
CA GLU A 207 -2.45 -53.13 39.65
C GLU A 207 -1.45 -54.29 39.52
N PHE A 208 -0.41 -54.14 38.70
CA PHE A 208 0.69 -55.12 38.59
C PHE A 208 1.46 -55.28 39.89
N ASN A 209 1.79 -54.18 40.58
CA ASN A 209 2.47 -54.23 41.87
C ASN A 209 1.60 -54.92 42.94
N HIS A 210 0.30 -54.63 42.97
CA HIS A 210 -0.63 -55.31 43.88
C HIS A 210 -0.72 -56.82 43.59
N PHE A 211 -0.77 -57.20 42.32
CA PHE A 211 -0.74 -58.62 41.93
C PHE A 211 0.58 -59.29 42.32
N ALA A 212 1.72 -58.62 42.13
CA ALA A 212 3.03 -59.16 42.52
C ALA A 212 3.18 -59.32 44.04
N GLU A 213 2.59 -58.42 44.83
CA GLU A 213 2.53 -58.52 46.29
C GLU A 213 1.60 -59.66 46.76
N GLU A 214 0.45 -59.88 46.10
CA GLU A 214 -0.44 -61.01 46.42
C GLU A 214 0.08 -62.38 45.93
N SER A 215 0.93 -62.40 44.89
CA SER A 215 1.46 -63.64 44.29
C SER A 215 2.67 -64.22 45.02
N LEU A 216 3.22 -63.56 46.03
CA LEU A 216 4.31 -64.08 46.86
C LEU A 216 3.71 -64.77 48.09
N PRO A 217 3.61 -66.12 48.12
CA PRO A 217 3.22 -66.80 49.33
C PRO A 217 4.30 -66.61 50.38
N ASN A 218 3.88 -66.33 51.62
CA ASN A 218 4.70 -66.29 52.83
C ASN A 218 5.71 -67.45 52.87
N LEU A 219 6.93 -67.23 52.40
CA LEU A 219 8.07 -68.08 52.70
C LEU A 219 8.56 -67.69 54.10
N HIS A 220 7.87 -68.22 55.10
CA HIS A 220 8.42 -68.33 56.45
C HIS A 220 9.62 -69.28 56.40
N PHE A 221 10.82 -68.72 56.45
CA PHE A 221 11.99 -69.45 56.92
C PHE A 221 12.02 -69.33 58.44
N GLU A 222 11.63 -70.41 59.13
CA GLU A 222 11.98 -70.59 60.55
C GLU A 222 13.50 -70.74 60.68
N LYS A 223 13.99 -70.22 61.82
CA LYS A 223 15.39 -69.97 62.21
C LYS A 223 16.34 -71.15 62.07
#